data_AF-A0A542URY8-F1
#
_entry.id   AF-A0A542URY8-F1
#
_cell.length_a   1.000
_cell.length_b   1.000
_cell.length_c   1.000
_cell.angle_alpha   90.00
_cell.angle_beta   90.00
_cell.angle_gamma   90.00
#
_symmetry.space_group_name_H-M   'P 1'
#
loop_
_entity.id
_entity.type
_entity.pdbx_description
1 polymer ?
#
loop_
_entity_poly.entity_id
_entity_poly.type
_entity_poly.pdbx_seq_one_letter_code
_entity_poly.pdbx_strand_id
1 'polypeptide(L)'
;MTDIDLWAPLGSAGSTVVEDLLRQGFHLGSTGRIPYLHRADVQIGDVPLRLAWWQRTLAAAILDGNDQHEIARGRVAVGTGPQHLLWDYDVMPLELGGAAIQVERTTRAPDRWALDVTGPDDRTWTWHPAGRVFANRTELTRTGDRHPVVTHQLRPVPAVPRSPAGPPTLTWRADATLAEVVMPVMWTLDRVHLGLLPKTQRVARFDVAGNLL
;
A
#
# COMPACT_ATOMS: atom_id res chain seq x y z
N MET A 1 4.87 -28.92 2.24
CA MET A 1 4.38 -27.55 2.10
C MET A 1 4.05 -27.05 3.49
N THR A 2 4.90 -26.22 4.06
CA THR A 2 4.58 -25.51 5.31
C THR A 2 3.60 -24.43 4.93
N ASP A 3 2.37 -24.54 5.40
CA ASP A 3 1.38 -23.46 5.30
C ASP A 3 2.01 -22.23 5.96
N ILE A 4 2.33 -21.20 5.17
CA ILE A 4 2.98 -20.01 5.71
C ILE A 4 1.90 -19.24 6.44
N ASP A 5 1.99 -19.23 7.78
CA ASP A 5 1.12 -18.42 8.60
C ASP A 5 1.45 -16.94 8.38
N LEU A 6 0.60 -16.27 7.61
CA LEU A 6 0.75 -14.84 7.29
C LEU A 6 0.71 -13.94 8.53
N TRP A 7 0.15 -14.44 9.64
CA TRP A 7 -0.13 -13.72 10.87
C TRP A 7 0.84 -14.08 12.00
N ALA A 8 1.73 -15.04 11.77
CA ALA A 8 2.85 -15.32 12.66
C ALA A 8 3.93 -14.22 12.55
N PRO A 9 4.62 -13.90 13.66
CA PRO A 9 5.77 -13.00 13.61
C PRO A 9 6.88 -13.52 12.69
N LEU A 10 7.49 -12.62 11.91
CA LEU A 10 8.62 -12.91 11.04
C LEU A 10 9.89 -13.31 11.83
N GLY A 11 9.95 -12.97 13.11
CA GLY A 11 11.04 -13.31 14.02
C GLY A 11 12.34 -12.51 13.80
N SER A 12 12.39 -11.68 12.76
CA SER A 12 13.55 -10.84 12.44
C SER A 12 13.12 -9.48 11.88
N ALA A 13 13.74 -8.42 12.39
CA ALA A 13 13.59 -7.09 11.81
C ALA A 13 14.37 -7.03 10.50
N GLY A 14 13.88 -6.27 9.54
CA GLY A 14 14.52 -6.24 8.23
C GLY A 14 14.15 -5.05 7.38
N SER A 15 14.77 -5.02 6.21
CA SER A 15 14.64 -3.97 5.22
C SER A 15 14.76 -4.58 3.84
N THR A 16 13.96 -4.11 2.90
CA THR A 16 14.01 -4.54 1.51
C THR A 16 13.72 -3.39 0.56
N VAL A 17 14.19 -3.52 -0.67
CA VAL A 17 13.89 -2.57 -1.74
C VAL A 17 12.60 -2.99 -2.42
N VAL A 18 11.73 -2.02 -2.70
CA VAL A 18 10.49 -2.23 -3.45
C VAL A 18 10.58 -1.43 -4.73
N GLU A 19 11.10 -2.03 -5.79
CA GLU A 19 11.20 -1.36 -7.09
C GLU A 19 9.96 -1.64 -7.94
N ASP A 20 9.26 -0.58 -8.36
CA ASP A 20 8.15 -0.70 -9.33
C ASP A 20 8.73 -0.83 -10.74
N LEU A 21 8.65 -2.03 -11.29
CA LEU A 21 9.13 -2.38 -12.61
C LEU A 21 8.19 -1.89 -13.73
N LEU A 22 6.96 -1.46 -13.39
CA LEU A 22 6.11 -0.77 -14.37
C LEU A 22 6.55 0.68 -14.53
N ARG A 23 7.02 1.03 -15.72
CA ARG A 23 7.44 2.39 -16.07
C ARG A 23 6.27 3.38 -16.06
N GLN A 24 6.52 4.61 -15.62
CA GLN A 24 5.61 5.74 -15.82
C GLN A 24 5.25 5.87 -17.30
N GLY A 25 3.94 5.95 -17.60
CA GLY A 25 3.42 6.01 -18.97
C GLY A 25 2.82 4.70 -19.49
N PHE A 26 2.83 3.62 -18.70
CA PHE A 26 2.02 2.45 -19.00
C PHE A 26 0.52 2.79 -18.81
N HIS A 27 -0.11 3.28 -19.88
CA HIS A 27 -1.54 3.55 -19.91
C HIS A 27 -2.28 2.28 -20.32
N LEU A 28 -3.07 1.74 -19.40
CA LEU A 28 -4.09 0.76 -19.73
C LEU A 28 -5.15 1.47 -20.57
N GLY A 29 -5.08 1.28 -21.89
CA GLY A 29 -6.16 1.66 -22.80
C GLY A 29 -7.49 1.09 -22.34
N SER A 30 -8.60 1.71 -22.77
CA SER A 30 -9.98 1.41 -22.38
C SER A 30 -10.49 0.01 -22.74
N THR A 31 -9.63 -0.90 -23.20
CA THR A 31 -9.97 -2.20 -23.79
C THR A 31 -10.13 -3.31 -22.75
N GLY A 32 -10.94 -3.08 -21.72
CA GLY A 32 -11.71 -4.10 -20.96
C GLY A 32 -10.99 -5.23 -20.21
N ARG A 33 -9.75 -5.61 -20.54
CA ARG A 33 -8.99 -6.70 -19.92
C ARG A 33 -7.54 -6.27 -19.71
N ILE A 34 -7.16 -6.15 -18.45
CA ILE A 34 -5.77 -5.93 -18.05
C ILE A 34 -5.05 -7.28 -18.12
N PRO A 35 -4.06 -7.47 -19.00
CA PRO A 35 -3.25 -8.69 -19.03
C PRO A 35 -2.46 -8.82 -17.71
N TYR A 36 -1.85 -9.98 -17.48
CA TYR A 36 -0.91 -10.13 -16.36
C TYR A 36 0.24 -9.13 -16.53
N LEU A 37 0.45 -8.27 -15.54
CA LEU A 37 1.51 -7.25 -15.53
C LEU A 37 2.34 -7.41 -14.27
N HIS A 38 3.57 -7.90 -14.42
CA HIS A 38 4.53 -7.98 -13.33
C HIS A 38 4.89 -6.57 -12.83
N ARG A 39 4.89 -6.38 -11.50
CA ARG A 39 5.09 -5.09 -10.84
C ARG A 39 6.40 -5.03 -10.07
N ALA A 40 6.64 -6.02 -9.23
CA ALA A 40 7.81 -6.05 -8.36
C ALA A 40 8.06 -7.47 -7.91
N ASP A 41 9.33 -7.79 -7.67
CA ASP A 41 9.73 -8.94 -6.85
C ASP A 41 10.35 -8.38 -5.56
N VAL A 42 9.90 -8.87 -4.40
CA VAL A 42 10.26 -8.33 -3.08
C VAL A 42 10.64 -9.49 -2.17
N GLN A 43 11.79 -9.39 -1.50
CA GLN A 43 12.22 -10.36 -0.50
C GLN A 43 11.85 -9.87 0.91
N ILE A 44 11.05 -10.63 1.66
CA ILE A 44 10.68 -10.35 3.05
C ILE A 44 11.21 -11.47 3.94
N GLY A 45 12.32 -11.23 4.64
CA GLY A 45 13.03 -12.31 5.33
C GLY A 45 13.42 -13.40 4.33
N ASP A 46 12.98 -14.63 4.57
CA ASP A 46 13.20 -15.77 3.66
C ASP A 46 12.04 -16.01 2.68
N VAL A 47 11.05 -15.11 2.63
CA VAL A 47 9.87 -15.24 1.75
C VAL A 47 10.03 -14.38 0.49
N PRO A 48 10.29 -14.99 -0.68
CA PRO A 48 10.27 -14.29 -1.96
C PRO A 48 8.82 -14.04 -2.40
N LEU A 49 8.49 -12.79 -2.66
CA LEU A 49 7.18 -12.37 -3.16
C LEU A 49 7.27 -11.82 -4.57
N ARG A 50 6.23 -12.11 -5.35
CA ARG A 50 5.94 -11.48 -6.63
C ARG A 50 4.64 -10.71 -6.57
N LEU A 51 4.68 -9.46 -6.99
CA LEU A 51 3.51 -8.62 -7.14
C LEU A 51 3.17 -8.43 -8.61
N ALA A 52 1.90 -8.60 -8.95
CA ALA A 52 1.43 -8.44 -10.32
C ALA A 52 -0.01 -7.97 -10.39
N TRP A 53 -0.33 -7.25 -11.47
CA TRP A 53 -1.70 -6.92 -11.80
C TRP A 53 -2.33 -7.92 -12.73
N TRP A 54 -3.59 -8.22 -12.45
CA TRP A 54 -4.44 -8.99 -13.31
C TRP A 54 -5.88 -8.53 -13.15
N GLN A 55 -6.56 -8.19 -14.25
CA GLN A 55 -7.98 -7.78 -14.23
C GLN A 55 -8.36 -6.67 -13.22
N ARG A 56 -7.49 -5.68 -13.00
CA ARG A 56 -7.63 -4.57 -12.02
C ARG A 56 -7.43 -4.97 -10.56
N THR A 57 -6.93 -6.18 -10.33
CA THR A 57 -6.57 -6.69 -9.01
C THR A 57 -5.05 -6.76 -8.92
N LEU A 58 -4.47 -6.16 -7.88
CA LEU A 58 -3.09 -6.37 -7.49
C LEU A 58 -3.04 -7.63 -6.65
N ALA A 59 -2.26 -8.62 -7.07
CA ALA A 59 -2.01 -9.83 -6.30
C ALA A 59 -0.56 -9.85 -5.83
N ALA A 60 -0.34 -10.40 -4.63
CA ALA A 60 0.96 -10.81 -4.15
C ALA A 60 0.96 -12.34 -4.00
N ALA A 61 1.98 -12.98 -4.56
CA ALA A 61 2.17 -14.42 -4.50
C ALA A 61 3.55 -14.76 -3.94
N ILE A 62 3.61 -15.83 -3.14
CA ILE A 62 4.88 -16.44 -2.72
C ILE A 62 5.42 -17.26 -3.88
N LEU A 63 6.72 -17.16 -4.13
CA LEU A 63 7.43 -17.98 -5.10
C LEU A 63 8.03 -19.21 -4.40
N ASP A 64 7.62 -20.41 -4.79
CA ASP A 64 8.24 -21.67 -4.34
C ASP A 64 8.76 -22.42 -5.57
N GLY A 65 10.03 -22.18 -5.92
CA GLY A 65 10.62 -22.67 -7.17
C GLY A 65 9.88 -22.14 -8.40
N ASN A 66 9.14 -23.01 -9.09
CA ASN A 66 8.33 -22.66 -10.26
C ASN A 66 6.85 -22.39 -9.91
N ASP A 67 6.43 -22.72 -8.69
CA ASP A 67 5.06 -22.54 -8.25
C ASP A 67 4.83 -21.13 -7.69
N GLN A 68 3.61 -20.62 -7.89
CA GLN A 68 3.17 -19.33 -7.36
C GLN A 68 1.90 -19.52 -6.55
N HIS A 69 1.94 -19.11 -5.29
CA HIS A 69 0.81 -19.20 -4.37
C HIS A 69 0.33 -17.80 -4.01
N GLU A 70 -0.84 -17.39 -4.50
CA GLU A 70 -1.46 -16.11 -4.13
C GLU A 70 -1.71 -16.08 -2.62
N ILE A 71 -1.15 -15.10 -1.94
CA ILE A 71 -1.36 -14.87 -0.50
C ILE A 71 -2.13 -13.60 -0.23
N ALA A 72 -2.19 -12.69 -1.19
CA ALA A 72 -2.89 -11.44 -1.04
C ALA A 72 -3.45 -10.96 -2.38
N ARG A 73 -4.61 -10.31 -2.32
CA ARG A 73 -5.15 -9.56 -3.45
C ARG A 73 -5.86 -8.29 -3.01
N GLY A 74 -5.81 -7.27 -3.86
CA GLY A 74 -6.34 -5.95 -3.60
C GLY A 74 -6.92 -5.34 -4.84
N ARG A 75 -8.06 -4.66 -4.70
CA ARG A 75 -8.65 -3.88 -5.77
C ARG A 75 -8.97 -2.48 -5.27
N VAL A 76 -8.66 -1.50 -6.11
CA VAL A 76 -9.02 -0.11 -5.84
C VAL A 76 -10.53 0.00 -5.72
N ALA A 77 -10.96 0.59 -4.61
CA ALA A 77 -12.35 0.95 -4.39
C ALA A 77 -12.42 2.44 -4.08
N VAL A 78 -13.51 3.07 -4.54
CA VAL A 78 -13.82 4.44 -4.18
C VAL A 78 -14.59 4.40 -2.86
N GLY A 79 -14.02 4.98 -1.82
CA GLY A 79 -14.70 5.22 -0.56
C GLY A 79 -15.52 6.51 -0.64
N THR A 80 -16.73 6.48 -0.08
CA THR A 80 -17.53 7.70 0.15
C THR A 80 -17.17 8.28 1.51
N GLY A 81 -16.74 9.54 1.56
CA GLY A 81 -16.40 10.20 2.82
C GLY A 81 -17.62 10.34 3.74
N PRO A 82 -17.43 10.45 5.07
CA PRO A 82 -18.53 10.80 5.95
C PRO A 82 -19.12 12.14 5.52
N GLN A 83 -20.47 12.21 5.52
CA GLN A 83 -21.32 13.36 5.14
C GLN A 83 -21.72 13.52 3.66
N HIS A 84 -21.48 12.57 2.76
CA HIS A 84 -21.84 12.73 1.32
C HIS A 84 -21.28 14.03 0.69
N LEU A 85 -20.25 14.62 1.31
CA LEU A 85 -19.64 15.87 0.88
C LEU A 85 -18.51 15.55 -0.12
N LEU A 86 -18.89 15.54 -1.39
CA LEU A 86 -18.16 15.96 -2.61
C LEU A 86 -16.76 15.44 -2.95
N TRP A 87 -16.11 14.56 -2.19
CA TRP A 87 -14.80 14.02 -2.57
C TRP A 87 -14.68 12.49 -2.41
N ASP A 88 -14.61 11.83 -3.55
CA ASP A 88 -14.19 10.44 -3.68
C ASP A 88 -12.74 10.30 -3.19
N TYR A 89 -12.48 9.29 -2.34
CA TYR A 89 -11.12 8.90 -1.98
C TYR A 89 -10.91 7.44 -2.33
N ASP A 90 -9.79 7.16 -2.96
CA ASP A 90 -9.48 5.79 -3.35
C ASP A 90 -8.81 5.05 -2.17
N VAL A 91 -9.40 3.93 -1.80
CA VAL A 91 -8.83 2.93 -0.88
C VAL A 91 -8.51 1.65 -1.63
N MET A 92 -7.86 0.73 -0.95
CA MET A 92 -7.64 -0.62 -1.46
C MET A 92 -7.88 -1.61 -0.34
N PRO A 93 -9.14 -2.08 -0.15
CA PRO A 93 -9.39 -3.25 0.69
C PRO A 93 -8.59 -4.44 0.13
N LEU A 94 -8.17 -5.31 1.03
CA LEU A 94 -7.33 -6.47 0.72
C LEU A 94 -8.02 -7.75 1.18
N GLU A 95 -7.66 -8.85 0.53
CA GLU A 95 -7.85 -10.20 1.05
C GLU A 95 -6.46 -10.80 1.23
N LEU A 96 -6.16 -11.32 2.43
CA LEU A 96 -4.86 -11.84 2.84
C LEU A 96 -5.04 -13.21 3.47
N GLY A 97 -4.58 -14.27 2.80
CA GLY A 97 -4.76 -15.65 3.26
C GLY A 97 -6.23 -16.03 3.51
N GLY A 98 -7.15 -15.45 2.72
CA GLY A 98 -8.61 -15.62 2.90
C GLY A 98 -9.26 -14.69 3.93
N ALA A 99 -8.48 -13.93 4.72
CA ALA A 99 -9.01 -12.93 5.64
C ALA A 99 -9.23 -11.58 4.94
N ALA A 100 -10.37 -10.95 5.20
CA ALA A 100 -10.67 -9.62 4.65
C ALA A 100 -10.01 -8.52 5.50
N ILE A 101 -9.37 -7.57 4.83
CA ILE A 101 -8.84 -6.34 5.41
C ILE A 101 -9.65 -5.15 4.90
N GLN A 102 -10.32 -4.50 5.83
CA GLN A 102 -11.06 -3.27 5.58
C GLN A 102 -10.14 -2.07 5.74
N VAL A 103 -10.33 -1.08 4.88
CA VAL A 103 -9.54 0.14 4.87
C VAL A 103 -10.50 1.31 4.72
N GLU A 104 -10.57 2.15 5.74
CA GLU A 104 -11.46 3.31 5.80
C GLU A 104 -10.67 4.56 6.12
N ARG A 105 -11.18 5.74 5.74
CA ARG A 105 -10.53 7.00 6.08
C ARG A 105 -10.85 7.44 7.51
N THR A 106 -9.82 7.78 8.27
CA THR A 106 -9.98 8.35 9.61
C THR A 106 -10.57 9.77 9.52
N THR A 107 -11.52 10.07 10.42
CA THR A 107 -12.26 11.35 10.49
C THR A 107 -11.55 12.47 11.25
N ARG A 108 -10.40 12.19 11.87
CA ARG A 108 -9.92 12.98 13.02
C ARG A 108 -9.15 14.25 12.71
N ALA A 109 -8.63 14.47 11.49
CA ALA A 109 -7.84 15.67 11.20
C ALA A 109 -7.87 16.10 9.72
N PRO A 110 -8.14 17.38 9.41
CA PRO A 110 -8.18 17.89 8.03
C PRO A 110 -6.80 18.03 7.38
N ASP A 111 -5.73 18.14 8.18
CA ASP A 111 -4.36 18.42 7.74
C ASP A 111 -3.51 17.17 7.50
N ARG A 112 -4.03 15.98 7.80
CA ARG A 112 -3.29 14.72 7.61
C ARG A 112 -4.24 13.60 7.21
N TRP A 113 -3.98 12.97 6.06
CA TRP A 113 -4.70 11.74 5.74
C TRP A 113 -4.25 10.63 6.70
N ALA A 114 -5.18 9.80 7.13
CA ALA A 114 -4.94 8.57 7.84
C ALA A 114 -6.03 7.59 7.44
N LEU A 115 -5.68 6.30 7.41
CA LEU A 115 -6.60 5.22 7.14
C LEU A 115 -6.66 4.31 8.36
N ASP A 116 -7.87 4.02 8.81
CA ASP A 116 -8.14 2.97 9.78
C ASP A 116 -8.17 1.64 9.00
N VAL A 117 -7.35 0.69 9.45
CA VAL A 117 -7.19 -0.62 8.82
C VAL A 117 -7.65 -1.66 9.82
N THR A 118 -8.60 -2.50 9.44
CA THR A 118 -9.16 -3.54 10.31
C THR A 118 -9.03 -4.88 9.62
N GLY A 119 -8.52 -5.88 10.34
CA GLY A 119 -8.29 -7.23 9.85
C GLY A 119 -8.89 -8.30 10.76
N PRO A 120 -8.46 -9.57 10.60
CA PRO A 120 -8.95 -10.67 11.42
C PRO A 120 -8.55 -10.53 12.89
N ASP A 121 -9.23 -11.27 13.76
CA ASP A 121 -8.94 -11.37 15.21
C ASP A 121 -8.87 -10.00 15.92
N ASP A 122 -9.76 -9.09 15.54
CA ASP A 122 -9.84 -7.71 16.05
C ASP A 122 -8.53 -6.89 15.88
N ARG A 123 -7.64 -7.34 14.99
CA ARG A 123 -6.41 -6.62 14.68
C ARG A 123 -6.76 -5.32 13.98
N THR A 124 -6.25 -4.23 14.52
CA THR A 124 -6.46 -2.90 13.98
C THR A 124 -5.15 -2.16 13.88
N TRP A 125 -5.05 -1.36 12.82
CA TRP A 125 -3.90 -0.52 12.54
C TRP A 125 -4.38 0.85 12.08
N THR A 126 -3.48 1.82 12.20
CA THR A 126 -3.59 3.09 11.51
C THR A 126 -2.47 3.18 10.50
N TRP A 127 -2.84 3.50 9.26
CA TRP A 127 -1.90 3.83 8.20
C TRP A 127 -1.89 5.32 7.96
N HIS A 128 -0.73 5.94 8.08
CA HIS A 128 -0.60 7.39 7.96
C HIS A 128 0.73 7.79 7.32
N PRO A 129 0.84 9.04 6.84
CA PRO A 129 2.10 9.59 6.38
C PRO A 129 3.04 9.87 7.56
N ALA A 130 4.34 9.74 7.34
CA ALA A 130 5.36 10.33 8.20
C ALA A 130 5.47 11.83 7.90
N GLY A 131 5.40 12.70 8.92
CA GLY A 131 5.41 14.16 8.75
C GLY A 131 4.05 14.80 8.42
N ARG A 132 4.02 16.14 8.32
CA ARG A 132 2.79 16.95 8.23
C ARG A 132 2.35 17.36 6.83
N VAL A 133 3.28 17.66 5.91
CA VAL A 133 2.94 18.31 4.62
C VAL A 133 3.35 17.50 3.40
N PHE A 134 4.56 16.93 3.41
CA PHE A 134 5.02 15.99 2.37
C PHE A 134 5.48 14.72 3.04
N ALA A 135 4.78 13.63 2.75
CA ALA A 135 5.17 12.33 3.22
C ALA A 135 6.21 11.75 2.26
N ASN A 136 7.44 11.59 2.72
CA ASN A 136 8.45 10.80 2.03
C ASN A 136 8.41 9.31 2.42
N ARG A 137 7.47 8.95 3.31
CA ARG A 137 7.28 7.62 3.89
C ARG A 137 5.87 7.49 4.44
N THR A 138 5.33 6.29 4.39
CA THR A 138 4.12 5.91 5.13
C THR A 138 4.45 4.92 6.24
N GLU A 139 3.60 4.90 7.25
CA GLU A 139 3.79 4.18 8.49
C GLU A 139 2.51 3.40 8.79
N LEU A 140 2.63 2.10 8.99
CA LEU A 140 1.58 1.24 9.52
C LEU A 140 1.87 1.04 11.00
N THR A 141 0.93 1.43 11.85
CA THR A 141 1.06 1.38 13.32
C THR A 141 -0.10 0.58 13.88
N ARG A 142 0.17 -0.44 14.72
CA ARG A 142 -0.89 -1.18 15.41
C ARG A 142 -1.62 -0.25 16.38
N THR A 143 -2.91 -0.47 16.58
CA THR A 143 -3.65 0.24 17.64
C THR A 143 -3.00 -0.02 18.99
N GLY A 144 -2.62 1.04 19.70
CA GLY A 144 -1.95 0.96 21.00
C GLY A 144 -0.42 1.02 20.94
N ASP A 145 0.19 0.79 19.77
CA ASP A 145 1.64 0.92 19.61
C ASP A 145 2.06 2.39 19.50
N ARG A 146 3.24 2.71 20.05
CA ARG A 146 3.87 4.04 19.94
C ARG A 146 4.70 4.21 18.68
N HIS A 147 5.12 3.11 18.07
CA HIS A 147 6.05 3.08 16.95
C HIS A 147 5.48 2.21 15.83
N PRO A 148 5.70 2.59 14.56
CA PRO A 148 5.17 1.82 13.44
C PRO A 148 5.76 0.40 13.40
N VAL A 149 4.92 -0.56 13.03
CA VAL A 149 5.33 -1.96 12.77
C VAL A 149 6.04 -2.08 11.43
N VAL A 150 5.59 -1.29 10.44
CA VAL A 150 6.15 -1.27 9.08
C VAL A 150 6.23 0.17 8.60
N THR A 151 7.33 0.51 7.92
CA THR A 151 7.45 1.81 7.24
C THR A 151 7.88 1.62 5.79
N HIS A 152 7.23 2.34 4.88
CA HIS A 152 7.48 2.26 3.43
C HIS A 152 7.84 3.64 2.88
N GLN A 153 9.06 3.80 2.38
CA GLN A 153 9.47 5.06 1.73
C GLN A 153 8.67 5.28 0.45
N LEU A 154 8.25 6.52 0.22
CA LEU A 154 7.61 6.92 -1.03
C LEU A 154 8.69 7.49 -1.95
N ARG A 155 8.88 6.88 -3.12
CA ARG A 155 9.75 7.39 -4.19
C ARG A 155 9.02 7.29 -5.53
N PRO A 156 8.98 8.38 -6.32
CA PRO A 156 9.50 9.72 -6.02
C PRO A 156 8.74 10.40 -4.87
N VAL A 157 9.41 11.25 -4.08
CA VAL A 157 8.73 12.07 -3.06
C VAL A 157 7.99 13.21 -3.77
N PRO A 158 6.66 13.32 -3.60
CA PRO A 158 5.88 14.35 -4.27
C PRO A 158 6.42 15.76 -3.97
N ALA A 159 6.53 16.59 -5.01
CA ALA A 159 6.93 18.00 -4.92
C ALA A 159 8.30 18.28 -4.27
N VAL A 160 9.21 17.31 -4.19
CA VAL A 160 10.58 17.51 -3.69
C VAL A 160 11.59 17.31 -4.82
N PRO A 161 12.07 18.39 -5.46
CA PRO A 161 12.97 18.34 -6.63
C PRO A 161 14.33 17.69 -6.36
N ARG A 162 14.72 17.58 -5.08
CA ARG A 162 15.99 17.01 -4.62
C ARG A 162 15.79 15.81 -3.71
N SER A 163 14.69 15.07 -3.90
CA SER A 163 14.46 13.84 -3.15
C SER A 163 15.68 12.91 -3.30
N PRO A 164 16.12 12.22 -2.23
CA PRO A 164 17.26 11.31 -2.32
C PRO A 164 17.05 10.33 -3.47
N ALA A 165 18.01 10.28 -4.39
CA ALA A 165 18.04 9.30 -5.46
C ALA A 165 18.13 7.89 -4.86
N GLY A 166 17.40 6.94 -5.45
CA GLY A 166 17.38 5.55 -5.01
C GLY A 166 15.97 4.95 -4.96
N PRO A 167 15.87 3.62 -5.00
CA PRO A 167 14.59 2.94 -4.99
C PRO A 167 13.96 3.03 -3.59
N PRO A 168 12.62 2.97 -3.47
CA PRO A 168 11.97 3.07 -2.17
C PRO A 168 12.28 1.83 -1.32
N THR A 169 12.53 2.07 -0.04
CA THR A 169 12.82 1.02 0.94
C THR A 169 11.62 0.78 1.85
N LEU A 170 11.33 -0.49 2.12
CA LEU A 170 10.40 -0.97 3.11
C LEU A 170 11.18 -1.52 4.31
N THR A 171 10.75 -1.21 5.53
CA THR A 171 11.35 -1.70 6.77
C THR A 171 10.29 -2.23 7.71
N TRP A 172 10.61 -3.26 8.50
CA TRP A 172 9.70 -3.88 9.45
C TRP A 172 10.38 -4.24 10.77
N ARG A 173 9.59 -4.30 11.84
CA ARG A 173 10.02 -4.78 13.16
C ARG A 173 10.09 -6.31 13.21
N ALA A 174 10.86 -6.86 14.15
CA ALA A 174 11.01 -8.31 14.30
C ALA A 174 9.72 -9.05 14.63
N ASP A 175 8.81 -8.36 15.31
CA ASP A 175 7.49 -8.86 15.66
C ASP A 175 6.43 -8.56 14.59
N ALA A 176 6.81 -7.97 13.45
CA ALA A 176 5.91 -7.79 12.32
C ALA A 176 5.52 -9.15 11.72
N THR A 177 4.32 -9.23 11.17
CA THR A 177 3.82 -10.39 10.44
C THR A 177 4.01 -10.20 8.94
N LEU A 178 4.00 -11.28 8.15
CA LEU A 178 4.09 -11.16 6.69
C LEU A 178 2.92 -10.32 6.13
N ALA A 179 1.70 -10.50 6.66
CA ALA A 179 0.54 -9.71 6.29
C ALA A 179 0.75 -8.20 6.51
N GLU A 180 1.32 -7.81 7.67
CA GLU A 180 1.62 -6.41 7.98
C GLU A 180 2.64 -5.78 7.06
N VAL A 181 3.55 -6.57 6.47
CA VAL A 181 4.54 -6.09 5.50
C VAL A 181 3.93 -6.00 4.09
N VAL A 182 3.13 -6.99 3.70
CA VAL A 182 2.48 -7.05 2.37
C VAL A 182 1.48 -5.90 2.18
N MET A 183 0.68 -5.58 3.21
CA MET A 183 -0.33 -4.50 3.16
C MET A 183 0.29 -3.16 2.65
N PRO A 184 1.34 -2.59 3.30
CA PRO A 184 2.07 -1.42 2.84
C PRO A 184 2.60 -1.46 1.41
N VAL A 185 3.16 -2.60 1.00
CA VAL A 185 3.76 -2.77 -0.33
C VAL A 185 2.68 -2.67 -1.41
N MET A 186 1.60 -3.44 -1.26
CA MET A 186 0.54 -3.49 -2.26
C MET A 186 -0.10 -2.12 -2.47
N TRP A 187 -0.47 -1.44 -1.38
CA TRP A 187 -1.08 -0.12 -1.50
C TRP A 187 -0.11 0.89 -2.09
N THR A 188 1.16 0.90 -1.67
CA THR A 188 2.11 1.89 -2.17
C THR A 188 2.30 1.73 -3.67
N LEU A 189 2.49 0.49 -4.15
CA LEU A 189 2.59 0.22 -5.58
C LEU A 189 1.32 0.68 -6.31
N ASP A 190 0.14 0.31 -5.83
CA ASP A 190 -1.14 0.73 -6.40
C ASP A 190 -1.26 2.27 -6.50
N ARG A 191 -0.95 2.99 -5.42
CA ARG A 191 -1.01 4.47 -5.37
C ARG A 191 0.01 5.14 -6.29
N VAL A 192 1.22 4.59 -6.41
CA VAL A 192 2.27 5.08 -7.31
C VAL A 192 1.77 5.04 -8.76
N HIS A 193 1.15 3.93 -9.18
CA HIS A 193 0.70 3.80 -10.56
C HIS A 193 -0.51 4.67 -10.89
N LEU A 194 -1.47 4.82 -9.98
CA LEU A 194 -2.63 5.68 -10.23
C LEU A 194 -2.25 7.18 -10.31
N GLY A 195 -0.98 7.53 -10.11
CA GLY A 195 -0.54 8.93 -10.04
C GLY A 195 -1.24 9.66 -8.89
N LEU A 196 -1.64 8.91 -7.85
CA LEU A 196 -2.46 9.41 -6.74
C LEU A 196 -1.65 9.85 -5.53
N LEU A 197 -0.38 9.47 -5.40
CA LEU A 197 0.52 10.11 -4.42
C LEU A 197 0.60 11.64 -4.63
N PRO A 198 0.32 12.19 -5.83
CA PRO A 198 -0.07 13.58 -6.05
C PRO A 198 -1.48 14.01 -5.59
N LYS A 199 -2.56 13.24 -5.86
CA LYS A 199 -3.95 13.69 -5.61
C LYS A 199 -4.39 13.53 -4.16
N THR A 200 -4.14 12.39 -3.51
CA THR A 200 -4.55 12.20 -2.10
C THR A 200 -3.77 13.12 -1.15
N GLN A 201 -2.53 13.50 -1.50
CA GLN A 201 -1.77 14.53 -0.78
C GLN A 201 -2.22 15.96 -1.11
N ARG A 202 -2.73 16.23 -2.33
CA ARG A 202 -3.33 17.54 -2.70
C ARG A 202 -4.73 17.74 -2.12
N VAL A 203 -5.48 16.67 -1.87
CA VAL A 203 -6.79 16.73 -1.18
C VAL A 203 -6.64 17.24 0.27
N ALA A 204 -5.49 17.01 0.91
CA ALA A 204 -5.18 17.60 2.22
C ALA A 204 -4.90 19.13 2.17
N ARG A 205 -4.86 19.74 0.98
CA ARG A 205 -4.58 21.17 0.80
C ARG A 205 -5.79 22.03 0.46
N PHE A 206 -6.98 21.49 0.26
CA PHE A 206 -8.08 22.25 -0.40
C PHE A 206 -7.66 22.87 -1.76
N ASP A 207 -6.56 22.40 -2.38
CA ASP A 207 -5.92 22.99 -3.58
C ASP A 207 -6.40 22.33 -4.89
N VAL A 208 -7.70 22.08 -5.01
CA VAL A 208 -8.33 21.86 -6.33
C VAL A 208 -9.41 22.90 -6.51
N ALA A 209 -8.96 24.13 -6.79
CA ALA A 209 -9.73 25.00 -7.65
C ALA A 209 -9.64 24.43 -9.08
N GLY A 210 -10.80 24.10 -9.65
CA GLY A 210 -11.06 24.09 -11.09
C GLY A 210 -10.25 23.13 -11.95
N ASN A 211 -10.87 22.00 -12.31
CA ASN A 211 -10.89 21.57 -13.71
C ASN A 211 -12.30 21.05 -14.00
N LEU A 212 -13.23 21.99 -14.03
CA LEU A 212 -14.43 21.91 -14.86
C LEU A 212 -14.20 22.94 -15.96
N LEU A 213 -13.68 22.46 -17.09
CA LEU A 213 -14.14 22.66 -18.46
C LEU A 213 -13.19 21.91 -19.41
#